data_AF-A0AAN7W6Z0-F1
#
_entry.id   AF-A0AAN7W6Z0-F1
#
_cell.length_a   1.000
_cell.length_b   1.000
_cell.length_c   1.000
_cell.angle_alpha   90.00
_cell.angle_beta   90.00
_cell.angle_gamma   90.00
#
_symmetry.space_group_name_H-M   'P 1'
#
loop_
_entity.id
_entity.type
_entity.pdbx_description
1 polymer ?
#
loop_
_entity_poly.entity_id
_entity_poly.type
_entity_poly.pdbx_seq_one_letter_code
_entity_poly.pdbx_strand_id
1 'polypeptide(L)'
;MASTTVCYYLTIADPRLFQIGAYAIWYIVDGHVAGVIVFLWLWMFVAFYFVLKYPKLVIVALLSLVTAVLIIGYELQVKEIGVQASESNGQPAYPTYLLAPYRLACVTGGLLVAFFWTIFPFPVSESTELRKDLGATLYLLSNFYSIVHETVRARVMGTDGNAKIKGSHAQHLEKARESVFSKSLLLLNNMKTNAGFSRFQLRVGGQFPKAEYEGLIASCERILQYTALMAHASSTFSLHNRADGVDTESQYRRDFRELMAKTSNTSHRITSLLALLSSSMSYGQPLPPYIETPKPFEFVKSLNTIDPDVLSIRHIAEPEYSAFAVVQVCSQAIHADLERLRGHVKNLVGELDFSFHATKSMREGSDTASDMTDEKGKAD
;
A
#
# COMPACT_ATOMS: atom_id res chain seq x y z
N MET A 1 2.20 -5.78 8.54
CA MET A 1 2.03 -6.78 9.62
C MET A 1 1.78 -8.20 9.06
N ALA A 2 1.37 -8.35 7.79
CA ALA A 2 1.23 -9.65 7.11
C ALA A 2 2.48 -10.54 7.13
N SER A 3 3.68 -9.94 7.05
CA SER A 3 4.95 -10.68 7.22
C SER A 3 5.09 -11.27 8.62
N THR A 4 4.53 -10.63 9.65
CA THR A 4 4.55 -11.11 11.04
C THR A 4 3.60 -12.29 11.20
N THR A 5 2.42 -12.25 10.59
CA THR A 5 1.43 -13.34 10.62
C THR A 5 1.95 -14.60 9.93
N VAL A 6 2.58 -14.47 8.75
CA VAL A 6 3.20 -15.60 8.05
C VAL A 6 4.43 -16.11 8.79
N CYS A 7 5.27 -15.22 9.35
CA CYS A 7 6.32 -15.65 10.27
C CYS A 7 5.72 -16.42 11.44
N TYR A 8 4.59 -15.98 11.99
CA TYR A 8 3.92 -16.66 13.09
C TYR A 8 3.40 -18.05 12.71
N TYR A 9 2.76 -18.19 11.55
CA TYR A 9 2.32 -19.49 11.01
C TYR A 9 3.50 -20.41 10.71
N LEU A 10 4.60 -19.87 10.16
CA LEU A 10 5.87 -20.59 10.03
C LEU A 10 6.38 -21.00 11.41
N THR A 11 6.42 -20.12 12.41
CA THR A 11 6.86 -20.44 13.79
C THR A 11 5.99 -21.49 14.47
N ILE A 12 4.71 -21.63 14.10
CA ILE A 12 3.82 -22.69 14.61
C ILE A 12 4.11 -24.03 13.89
N ALA A 13 4.45 -24.01 12.60
CA ALA A 13 4.72 -25.21 11.79
C ALA A 13 6.18 -25.71 11.90
N ASP A 14 7.14 -24.82 12.16
CA ASP A 14 8.58 -25.07 12.20
C ASP A 14 9.14 -25.90 13.37
N PRO A 15 8.56 -25.94 14.58
CA PRO A 15 9.30 -26.46 15.73
C PRO A 15 9.52 -27.99 15.63
N ARG A 16 8.76 -28.66 14.76
CA ARG A 16 9.01 -30.05 14.34
C ARG A 16 10.32 -30.22 13.57
N LEU A 17 10.67 -29.29 12.68
CA LEU A 17 11.93 -29.32 11.93
C LEU A 17 13.14 -29.14 12.86
N PHE A 18 12.99 -28.33 13.92
CA PHE A 18 14.04 -28.12 14.91
C PHE A 18 14.24 -29.37 15.78
N GLN A 19 13.15 -30.05 16.15
CA GLN A 19 13.21 -31.32 16.85
C GLN A 19 13.91 -32.40 16.02
N ILE A 20 13.59 -32.49 14.72
CA ILE A 20 14.23 -33.43 13.79
C ILE A 20 15.73 -33.13 13.68
N GLY A 21 16.12 -31.86 13.60
CA GLY A 21 17.52 -31.44 13.60
C GLY A 21 18.28 -31.85 14.86
N ALA A 22 17.68 -31.63 16.04
CA ALA A 22 18.27 -32.04 17.32
C ALA A 22 18.45 -33.56 17.42
N TYR A 23 17.47 -34.34 16.93
CA TYR A 23 17.60 -35.79 16.85
C TYR A 23 18.69 -36.23 15.88
N ALA A 24 18.77 -35.62 14.70
CA ALA A 24 19.82 -35.93 13.74
C ALA A 24 21.21 -35.71 14.36
N ILE A 25 21.43 -34.60 15.05
CA ILE A 25 22.73 -34.28 15.67
C ILE A 25 23.12 -35.31 16.74
N TRP A 26 22.17 -35.75 17.57
CA TRP A 26 22.48 -36.67 18.66
C TRP A 26 22.65 -38.13 18.20
N TYR A 27 21.76 -38.61 17.33
CA TYR A 27 21.73 -40.02 16.92
C TYR A 27 22.73 -40.34 15.80
N ILE A 28 23.15 -39.37 14.96
CA ILE A 28 24.21 -39.60 13.96
C ILE A 28 25.56 -39.92 14.63
N VAL A 29 25.79 -39.38 15.82
CA VAL A 29 27.06 -39.46 16.53
C VAL A 29 27.06 -40.57 17.59
N ASP A 30 25.95 -41.29 17.73
CA ASP A 30 25.77 -42.34 18.75
C ASP A 30 26.17 -41.86 20.16
N GLY A 31 25.86 -40.59 20.48
CA GLY A 31 26.14 -39.99 21.77
C GLY A 31 27.61 -39.69 22.10
N HIS A 32 28.54 -39.75 21.15
CA HIS A 32 29.94 -39.36 21.38
C HIS A 32 30.07 -37.82 21.49
N VAL A 33 30.53 -37.34 22.66
CA VAL A 33 30.54 -35.91 23.02
C VAL A 33 31.25 -35.04 21.97
N ALA A 34 32.42 -35.49 21.49
CA ALA A 34 33.22 -34.72 20.52
C ALA A 34 32.50 -34.50 19.18
N GLY A 35 31.81 -35.52 18.65
CA GLY A 35 31.08 -35.37 17.39
C GLY A 35 29.80 -34.54 17.56
N VAL A 36 29.11 -34.64 18.70
CA VAL A 36 27.89 -33.87 18.98
C VAL A 36 28.20 -32.37 18.98
N ILE A 37 29.35 -31.96 19.54
CA ILE A 37 29.81 -30.57 19.53
C ILE A 37 30.07 -30.07 18.09
N VAL A 38 30.69 -30.89 17.23
CA VAL A 38 30.98 -30.52 15.84
C VAL A 38 29.69 -30.35 15.02
N PHE A 39 28.73 -31.28 15.16
CA PHE A 39 27.45 -31.18 14.46
C PHE A 39 26.56 -30.06 15.01
N LEU A 40 26.61 -29.78 16.32
CA LEU A 40 25.95 -28.62 16.91
C LEU A 40 26.53 -27.30 16.37
N TRP A 41 27.86 -27.21 16.22
CA TRP A 41 28.51 -26.05 15.61
C TRP A 41 28.04 -25.83 14.16
N LEU A 42 27.97 -26.90 13.36
CA LEU A 42 27.51 -26.83 11.98
C LEU A 42 26.04 -26.39 11.90
N TRP A 43 25.19 -26.90 12.78
CA TRP A 43 23.80 -26.47 12.88
C TRP A 43 23.68 -24.99 13.25
N MET A 44 24.45 -24.52 14.23
CA MET A 44 24.48 -23.10 14.60
C MET A 44 24.96 -22.22 13.45
N PHE A 45 25.98 -22.65 12.69
CA PHE A 45 26.48 -21.91 11.54
C PHE A 45 25.40 -21.74 10.45
N VAL A 46 24.68 -22.82 10.13
CA VAL A 46 23.55 -22.77 9.18
C VAL A 46 22.44 -21.87 9.71
N ALA A 47 22.07 -21.99 10.99
CA ALA A 47 21.03 -21.15 11.59
C ALA A 47 21.39 -19.65 11.55
N PHE A 48 22.64 -19.28 11.87
CA PHE A 48 23.10 -17.89 11.78
C PHE A 48 23.16 -17.37 10.34
N TYR A 49 23.48 -18.21 9.36
CA TYR A 49 23.39 -17.83 7.95
C TYR A 49 21.96 -17.41 7.57
N PHE A 50 20.93 -18.15 8.03
CA PHE A 50 19.53 -17.78 7.81
C PHE A 50 19.14 -16.48 8.51
N VAL A 51 19.63 -16.23 9.74
CA VAL A 51 19.41 -14.97 10.47
C VAL A 51 19.91 -13.77 9.67
N LEU A 52 21.10 -13.86 9.07
CA LEU A 52 21.70 -12.75 8.33
C LEU A 52 21.11 -12.57 6.94
N LYS A 53 20.78 -13.67 6.25
CA LYS A 53 20.30 -13.62 4.86
C LYS A 53 18.83 -13.21 4.77
N TYR A 54 18.01 -13.62 5.73
CA TYR A 54 16.57 -13.42 5.72
C TYR A 54 16.10 -12.73 7.00
N PRO A 55 16.12 -11.39 7.08
CA PRO A 55 15.74 -10.64 8.28
C PRO A 55 14.28 -10.89 8.72
N LYS A 56 13.44 -11.39 7.81
CA LYS A 56 12.06 -11.79 8.11
C LYS A 56 11.99 -13.07 8.95
N LEU A 57 12.94 -13.99 8.82
CA LEU A 57 12.93 -15.31 9.49
C LEU A 57 13.77 -15.35 10.79
N VAL A 58 14.20 -14.19 11.30
CA VAL A 58 15.11 -14.10 12.45
C VAL A 58 14.53 -14.77 13.70
N ILE A 59 13.25 -14.55 13.99
CA ILE A 59 12.60 -15.13 15.18
C ILE A 59 12.58 -16.66 15.11
N VAL A 60 12.25 -17.20 13.93
CA VAL A 60 12.18 -18.63 13.66
C VAL A 60 13.58 -19.28 13.77
N ALA A 61 14.59 -18.67 13.15
CA ALA A 61 15.96 -19.16 13.20
C ALA A 61 16.55 -19.09 14.63
N LEU A 62 16.21 -18.06 15.40
CA LEU A 62 16.65 -17.91 16.79
C LEU A 62 15.99 -18.95 17.69
N LEU A 63 14.69 -19.23 17.52
CA LEU A 63 14.00 -20.30 18.24
C LEU A 63 14.57 -21.68 17.93
N SER A 64 14.92 -21.96 16.68
CA SER A 64 15.64 -23.18 16.28
C SER A 64 16.96 -23.35 17.01
N LEU A 65 17.76 -22.28 17.03
CA LEU A 65 19.09 -22.27 17.65
C LEU A 65 19.00 -22.49 19.16
N VAL A 66 18.13 -21.75 19.86
CA VAL A 66 17.95 -21.89 21.31
C VAL A 66 17.44 -23.28 21.68
N THR A 67 16.50 -23.83 20.91
CA THR A 67 15.93 -25.16 21.17
C THR A 67 16.99 -26.26 21.01
N ALA A 68 17.80 -26.21 19.94
CA ALA A 68 18.85 -27.20 19.70
C ALA A 68 19.94 -27.17 20.78
N VAL A 69 20.39 -25.96 21.18
CA VAL A 69 21.40 -25.80 22.24
C VAL A 69 20.89 -26.28 23.59
N LEU A 70 19.63 -26.00 23.94
CA LEU A 70 19.04 -26.48 25.20
C LEU A 70 18.95 -28.01 25.22
N ILE A 71 18.40 -28.65 24.18
CA ILE A 71 18.24 -30.11 24.15
C ILE A 71 19.60 -30.82 24.30
N ILE A 72 20.60 -30.40 23.53
CA ILE A 72 21.93 -31.01 23.55
C ILE A 72 22.69 -30.65 24.83
N GLY A 73 22.55 -29.42 25.32
CA GLY A 73 23.22 -28.94 26.53
C GLY A 73 22.78 -29.68 27.79
N TYR A 74 21.48 -29.95 27.96
CA TYR A 74 20.97 -30.72 29.10
C TYR A 74 21.50 -32.15 29.11
N GLU A 75 21.61 -32.78 27.95
CA GLU A 75 22.11 -34.16 27.83
C GLU A 75 23.61 -34.27 28.09
N LEU A 76 24.40 -33.30 27.61
CA LEU A 76 25.82 -33.21 27.94
C LEU A 76 26.03 -32.95 29.44
N GLN A 77 25.19 -32.12 30.05
CA GLN A 77 25.23 -31.87 31.49
C GLN A 77 24.93 -33.14 32.30
N VAL A 78 23.94 -33.94 31.90
CA VAL A 78 23.61 -35.22 32.56
C VAL A 78 24.77 -36.23 32.42
N LYS A 79 25.46 -36.24 31.27
CA LYS A 79 26.62 -37.12 31.05
C LYS A 79 27.84 -36.76 31.91
N GLU A 80 28.11 -35.48 32.13
CA GLU A 80 29.26 -35.02 32.91
C GLU A 80 29.01 -35.03 34.43
N ILE A 81 27.82 -34.58 34.86
CA ILE A 81 27.50 -34.35 36.28
C ILE A 81 26.80 -35.56 36.92
N GLY A 82 26.22 -36.44 36.11
CA GLY A 82 25.46 -37.61 36.55
C GLY A 82 24.03 -37.28 36.97
N VAL A 83 23.17 -38.31 36.94
CA VAL A 83 21.71 -38.19 37.16
C VAL A 83 21.37 -37.62 38.54
N GLN A 84 22.07 -38.04 39.59
CA GLN A 84 21.77 -37.66 40.98
C GLN A 84 22.02 -36.17 41.28
N ALA A 85 23.04 -35.57 40.68
CA ALA A 85 23.31 -34.14 40.82
C ALA A 85 22.50 -33.30 39.83
N SER A 86 22.11 -33.85 38.68
CA SER A 86 21.17 -33.18 37.77
C SER A 86 19.75 -33.07 38.35
N GLU A 87 19.31 -34.05 39.13
CA GLU A 87 17.99 -34.06 39.80
C GLU A 87 17.95 -33.21 41.08
N SER A 88 19.09 -32.74 41.58
CA SER A 88 19.18 -31.91 42.79
C SER A 88 18.43 -30.57 42.67
N ASN A 89 18.23 -30.08 41.45
CA ASN A 89 17.44 -28.87 41.15
C ASN A 89 15.92 -29.14 41.04
N GLY A 90 15.45 -30.36 41.33
CA GLY A 90 14.04 -30.73 41.26
C GLY A 90 13.52 -30.97 39.83
N GLN A 91 14.41 -31.08 38.84
CA GLN A 91 14.07 -31.33 37.45
C GLN A 91 14.38 -32.79 37.07
N PRO A 92 13.39 -33.63 36.72
CA PRO A 92 13.61 -35.03 36.38
C PRO A 92 14.47 -35.17 35.11
N ALA A 93 15.47 -36.07 35.17
CA ALA A 93 16.35 -36.34 34.04
C ALA A 93 15.65 -37.22 33.01
N TYR A 94 15.27 -36.65 31.87
CA TYR A 94 14.68 -37.40 30.76
C TYR A 94 15.68 -37.62 29.64
N PRO A 95 15.70 -38.82 29.02
CA PRO A 95 16.48 -39.08 27.82
C PRO A 95 15.95 -38.32 26.61
N THR A 96 16.81 -38.14 25.60
CA THR A 96 16.64 -37.17 24.50
C THR A 96 15.35 -37.36 23.73
N TYR A 97 14.92 -38.61 23.55
CA TYR A 97 13.68 -38.97 22.86
C TYR A 97 12.41 -38.48 23.59
N LEU A 98 12.45 -38.34 24.92
CA LEU A 98 11.36 -37.84 25.76
C LEU A 98 11.49 -36.34 26.03
N LEU A 99 12.72 -35.82 26.19
CA LEU A 99 12.94 -34.41 26.49
C LEU A 99 12.53 -33.48 25.33
N ALA A 100 12.90 -33.84 24.10
CA ALA A 100 12.64 -33.04 22.91
C ALA A 100 11.13 -32.78 22.63
N PRO A 101 10.21 -33.78 22.71
CA PRO A 101 8.78 -33.54 22.48
C PRO A 101 8.13 -32.75 23.61
N TYR A 102 8.58 -32.88 24.87
CA TYR A 102 8.08 -32.02 25.95
C TYR A 102 8.49 -30.56 25.77
N ARG A 103 9.71 -30.31 25.29
CA ARG A 103 10.17 -28.96 24.93
C ARG A 103 9.37 -28.40 23.77
N LEU A 104 9.11 -29.20 22.73
CA LEU A 104 8.23 -28.83 21.64
C LEU A 104 6.85 -28.42 22.16
N ALA A 105 6.23 -29.25 23.00
CA ALA A 105 4.91 -29.00 23.57
C ALA A 105 4.90 -27.67 24.36
N CYS A 106 5.92 -27.42 25.18
CA CYS A 106 6.06 -26.17 25.93
C CYS A 106 6.19 -24.94 25.00
N VAL A 107 7.03 -25.02 23.95
CA VAL A 107 7.20 -23.93 22.97
C VAL A 107 5.89 -23.69 22.19
N THR A 108 5.22 -24.75 21.73
CA THR A 108 3.93 -24.61 21.04
C THR A 108 2.85 -24.07 21.95
N GLY A 109 2.81 -24.46 23.23
CA GLY A 109 1.90 -23.90 24.23
C GLY A 109 2.16 -22.42 24.49
N GLY A 110 3.44 -22.04 24.64
CA GLY A 110 3.84 -20.63 24.77
C GLY A 110 3.45 -19.80 23.54
N LEU A 111 3.63 -20.35 22.33
CA LEU A 111 3.15 -19.73 21.10
C LEU A 111 1.63 -19.60 21.06
N LEU A 112 0.87 -20.62 21.47
CA LEU A 112 -0.59 -20.56 21.49
C LEU A 112 -1.11 -19.51 22.48
N VAL A 113 -0.50 -19.39 23.67
CA VAL A 113 -0.83 -18.36 24.64
C VAL A 113 -0.49 -16.97 24.08
N ALA A 114 0.69 -16.82 23.48
CA ALA A 114 1.07 -15.57 22.83
C ALA A 114 0.13 -15.22 21.67
N PHE A 115 -0.34 -16.19 20.90
CA PHE A 115 -1.30 -16.01 19.80
C PHE A 115 -2.63 -15.50 20.33
N PHE A 116 -3.14 -16.15 21.38
CA PHE A 116 -4.38 -15.75 22.05
C PHE A 116 -4.30 -14.29 22.50
N TRP A 117 -3.24 -13.91 23.21
CA TRP A 117 -3.08 -12.53 23.70
C TRP A 117 -2.69 -11.51 22.62
N THR A 118 -2.13 -11.94 21.50
CA THR A 118 -1.81 -11.03 20.37
C THR A 118 -3.04 -10.71 19.54
N ILE A 119 -3.98 -11.65 19.41
CA ILE A 119 -5.20 -11.50 18.61
C ILE A 119 -6.36 -10.97 19.45
N PHE A 120 -6.40 -11.32 20.73
CA PHE A 120 -7.47 -10.99 21.66
C PHE A 120 -7.02 -9.88 22.64
N PRO A 121 -6.89 -8.63 22.16
CA PRO A 121 -7.85 -7.60 22.60
C PRO A 121 -8.44 -6.77 21.44
N PHE A 122 -7.76 -6.70 20.29
CA PHE A 122 -8.24 -6.09 19.06
C PHE A 122 -7.62 -6.83 17.88
N PRO A 123 -8.40 -7.52 17.02
CA PRO A 123 -7.85 -8.00 15.77
C PRO A 123 -7.41 -6.78 14.97
N VAL A 124 -6.10 -6.54 14.85
CA VAL A 124 -5.57 -5.62 13.85
C VAL A 124 -5.85 -6.29 12.51
N SER A 125 -7.06 -6.11 12.01
CA SER A 125 -7.46 -6.64 10.72
C SER A 125 -6.56 -6.01 9.67
N GLU A 126 -5.94 -6.83 8.82
CA GLU A 126 -5.13 -6.33 7.70
C GLU A 126 -5.96 -5.41 6.79
N SER A 127 -7.29 -5.47 6.83
CA SER A 127 -8.15 -4.49 6.14
C SER A 127 -7.92 -3.06 6.63
N THR A 128 -7.65 -2.87 7.93
CA THR A 128 -7.38 -1.57 8.54
C THR A 128 -5.95 -1.12 8.24
N GLU A 129 -4.98 -2.05 8.27
CA GLU A 129 -3.60 -1.76 7.87
C GLU A 129 -3.53 -1.39 6.37
N LEU A 130 -4.14 -2.19 5.50
CA LEU A 130 -4.19 -1.95 4.06
C LEU A 130 -4.91 -0.64 3.73
N ARG A 131 -5.98 -0.31 4.45
CA ARG A 131 -6.69 0.95 4.31
C ARG A 131 -5.79 2.14 4.70
N LYS A 132 -5.02 2.03 5.79
CA LYS A 132 -4.08 3.06 6.23
C LYS A 132 -2.91 3.22 5.25
N ASP A 133 -2.35 2.12 4.77
CA ASP A 133 -1.29 2.11 3.75
C ASP A 133 -1.78 2.72 2.42
N LEU A 134 -3.03 2.45 2.04
CA LEU A 134 -3.65 3.06 0.86
C LEU A 134 -3.81 4.57 1.04
N GLY A 135 -4.32 5.01 2.19
CA GLY A 135 -4.46 6.43 2.51
C GLY A 135 -3.12 7.17 2.45
N ALA A 136 -2.08 6.60 3.07
CA ALA A 136 -0.72 7.13 2.98
C ALA A 136 -0.19 7.18 1.54
N THR A 137 -0.45 6.15 0.73
CA THR A 137 -0.05 6.12 -0.68
C THR A 137 -0.76 7.22 -1.49
N LEU A 138 -2.06 7.43 -1.27
CA LEU A 138 -2.82 8.50 -1.92
C LEU A 138 -2.32 9.90 -1.53
N TYR A 139 -1.93 10.10 -0.28
CA TYR A 139 -1.30 11.35 0.18
C TYR A 139 0.05 11.58 -0.49
N LEU A 140 0.90 10.55 -0.56
CA LEU A 140 2.18 10.67 -1.26
C LEU A 140 1.98 10.92 -2.75
N LEU A 141 0.96 10.32 -3.36
CA LEU A 141 0.62 10.50 -4.76
C LEU A 141 0.13 11.92 -5.06
N SER A 142 -0.65 12.54 -4.15
CA SER A 142 -1.06 13.95 -4.30
C SER A 142 0.15 14.88 -4.23
N ASN A 143 1.06 14.65 -3.29
CA ASN A 143 2.30 15.41 -3.18
C ASN A 143 3.19 15.21 -4.42
N PHE A 144 3.34 13.97 -4.89
CA PHE A 144 4.09 13.65 -6.10
C PHE A 144 3.52 14.34 -7.34
N TYR A 145 2.19 14.28 -7.51
CA TYR A 145 1.51 14.95 -8.62
C TYR A 145 1.71 16.47 -8.57
N SER A 146 1.60 17.09 -7.39
CA SER A 146 1.84 18.53 -7.20
C SER A 146 3.27 18.92 -7.56
N ILE A 147 4.28 18.19 -7.05
CA ILE A 147 5.70 18.43 -7.37
C ILE A 147 5.96 18.30 -8.87
N VAL A 148 5.42 17.25 -9.52
CA VAL A 148 5.61 17.03 -10.95
C VAL A 148 4.90 18.11 -11.75
N HIS A 149 3.69 18.53 -11.38
CA HIS A 149 2.99 19.60 -12.06
C HIS A 149 3.74 20.93 -11.98
N GLU A 150 4.25 21.30 -10.79
CA GLU A 150 5.10 22.49 -10.63
C GLU A 150 6.41 22.35 -11.40
N THR A 151 7.00 21.17 -11.47
CA THR A 151 8.19 20.91 -12.29
C THR A 151 7.90 21.12 -13.78
N VAL A 152 6.79 20.58 -14.29
CA VAL A 152 6.36 20.77 -15.68
C VAL A 152 6.14 22.27 -15.94
N ARG A 153 5.43 22.96 -15.04
CA ARG A 153 5.17 24.40 -15.14
C ARG A 153 6.46 25.21 -15.17
N ALA A 154 7.39 24.97 -14.25
CA ALA A 154 8.67 25.68 -14.19
C ALA A 154 9.52 25.44 -15.45
N ARG A 155 9.47 24.22 -16.01
CA ARG A 155 10.16 23.89 -17.27
C ARG A 155 9.55 24.59 -18.47
N VAL A 156 8.21 24.70 -18.56
CA VAL A 156 7.52 25.42 -19.64
C VAL A 156 7.70 26.94 -19.53
N MET A 157 7.67 27.47 -18.32
CA MET A 157 7.85 28.91 -18.05
C MET A 157 9.32 29.36 -18.15
N GLY A 158 10.27 28.41 -18.25
CA GLY A 158 11.70 28.71 -18.26
C GLY A 158 12.25 29.16 -16.90
N THR A 159 11.49 29.01 -15.82
CA THR A 159 11.84 29.43 -14.45
C THR A 159 12.48 28.33 -13.59
N ASP A 160 12.65 27.11 -14.15
CA ASP A 160 13.30 25.94 -13.54
C ASP A 160 14.73 26.25 -13.03
N GLY A 161 15.56 26.90 -13.85
CA GLY A 161 16.97 27.12 -13.58
C GLY A 161 17.87 25.95 -14.00
N ASN A 162 18.96 25.70 -13.26
CA ASN A 162 19.90 24.62 -13.56
C ASN A 162 19.95 23.60 -12.43
N ALA A 163 19.48 22.37 -12.68
CA ALA A 163 19.47 21.28 -11.71
C ALA A 163 20.87 20.90 -11.18
N LYS A 164 21.95 21.25 -11.91
CA LYS A 164 23.33 21.00 -11.49
C LYS A 164 23.85 21.99 -10.45
N ILE A 165 23.22 23.16 -10.32
CA ILE A 165 23.63 24.21 -9.36
C ILE A 165 22.98 23.94 -8.02
N LYS A 166 23.80 23.92 -6.95
CA LYS A 166 23.32 23.68 -5.59
C LYS A 166 22.42 24.84 -5.13
N GLY A 167 21.19 24.52 -4.69
CA GLY A 167 20.20 25.51 -4.23
C GLY A 167 19.30 26.10 -5.34
N SER A 168 19.39 25.60 -6.57
CA SER A 168 18.47 26.03 -7.64
C SER A 168 17.06 25.46 -7.45
N HIS A 169 16.05 26.17 -7.95
CA HIS A 169 14.65 25.74 -7.90
C HIS A 169 14.47 24.34 -8.52
N ALA A 170 15.10 24.08 -9.67
CA ALA A 170 15.18 22.77 -10.30
C ALA A 170 15.74 21.66 -9.41
N GLN A 171 16.83 21.92 -8.69
CA GLN A 171 17.45 20.91 -7.82
C GLN A 171 16.53 20.56 -6.64
N HIS A 172 15.88 21.57 -6.04
CA HIS A 172 14.93 21.35 -4.95
C HIS A 172 13.73 20.51 -5.40
N LEU A 173 13.16 20.82 -6.58
CA LEU A 173 12.05 20.06 -7.16
C LEU A 173 12.46 18.63 -7.51
N GLU A 174 13.62 18.44 -8.15
CA GLU A 174 14.10 17.11 -8.54
C GLU A 174 14.38 16.22 -7.32
N LYS A 175 15.04 16.77 -6.29
CA LYS A 175 15.29 16.07 -5.03
C LYS A 175 14.00 15.70 -4.30
N ALA A 176 13.03 16.62 -4.26
CA ALA A 176 11.72 16.35 -3.66
C ALA A 176 10.98 15.25 -4.44
N ARG A 177 11.00 15.31 -5.77
CA ARG A 177 10.41 14.32 -6.68
C ARG A 177 10.99 12.93 -6.44
N GLU A 178 12.32 12.78 -6.43
CA GLU A 178 12.99 11.50 -6.19
C GLU A 178 12.67 10.92 -4.81
N SER A 179 12.63 11.78 -3.77
CA SER A 179 12.30 11.36 -2.41
C SER A 179 10.86 10.84 -2.29
N VAL A 180 9.89 11.57 -2.84
CA VAL A 180 8.48 11.17 -2.80
C VAL A 180 8.22 9.96 -3.71
N PHE A 181 8.85 9.89 -4.88
CA PHE A 181 8.74 8.75 -5.79
C PHE A 181 9.24 7.45 -5.14
N SER A 182 10.43 7.48 -4.53
CA SER A 182 11.02 6.31 -3.87
C SER A 182 10.16 5.80 -2.72
N LYS A 183 9.60 6.73 -1.91
CA LYS A 183 8.68 6.39 -0.83
C LYS A 183 7.37 5.80 -1.38
N SER A 184 6.81 6.39 -2.44
CA SER A 184 5.57 5.91 -3.07
C SER A 184 5.73 4.50 -3.63
N LEU A 185 6.86 4.21 -4.28
CA LEU A 185 7.18 2.89 -4.82
C LEU A 185 7.35 1.84 -3.70
N LEU A 186 7.99 2.21 -2.59
CA LEU A 186 8.13 1.32 -1.44
C LEU A 186 6.76 0.99 -0.82
N LEU A 187 5.91 2.00 -0.60
CA LEU A 187 4.56 1.78 -0.07
C LEU A 187 3.71 0.92 -1.03
N LEU A 188 3.77 1.18 -2.33
CA LEU A 188 3.02 0.41 -3.34
C LEU A 188 3.44 -1.07 -3.35
N ASN A 189 4.75 -1.34 -3.26
CA ASN A 189 5.26 -2.71 -3.19
C ASN A 189 4.83 -3.43 -1.89
N ASN A 190 4.85 -2.73 -0.76
CA ASN A 190 4.35 -3.25 0.50
C ASN A 190 2.85 -3.56 0.42
N MET A 191 2.06 -2.67 -0.18
CA MET A 191 0.63 -2.87 -0.38
C MET A 191 0.30 -4.06 -1.28
N LYS A 192 0.98 -4.21 -2.42
CA LYS A 192 0.83 -5.38 -3.31
C LYS A 192 1.15 -6.68 -2.57
N THR A 193 2.21 -6.64 -1.78
CA THR A 193 2.64 -7.77 -0.95
C THR A 193 1.58 -8.12 0.09
N ASN A 194 1.09 -7.14 0.85
CA ASN A 194 0.04 -7.31 1.86
C ASN A 194 -1.29 -7.81 1.22
N ALA A 195 -1.69 -7.25 0.06
CA ALA A 195 -2.88 -7.69 -0.66
C ALA A 195 -2.77 -9.14 -1.17
N GLY A 196 -1.57 -9.57 -1.61
CA GLY A 196 -1.29 -10.96 -1.98
C GLY A 196 -1.43 -11.93 -0.80
N PHE A 197 -1.11 -11.48 0.41
CA PHE A 197 -1.18 -12.29 1.64
C PHE A 197 -2.57 -12.37 2.26
N SER A 198 -3.52 -11.51 1.85
CA SER A 198 -4.92 -11.55 2.29
C SER A 198 -5.62 -12.91 2.05
N ARG A 199 -5.09 -13.77 1.15
CA ARG A 199 -5.62 -15.12 0.89
C ARG A 199 -5.51 -16.09 2.07
N PHE A 200 -4.57 -15.89 2.99
CA PHE A 200 -4.25 -16.85 4.05
C PHE A 200 -4.88 -16.50 5.42
N GLN A 201 -5.84 -15.59 5.46
CA GLN A 201 -6.33 -15.03 6.72
C GLN A 201 -7.61 -15.70 7.24
N LEU A 202 -7.67 -15.87 8.56
CA LEU A 202 -8.88 -16.23 9.29
C LEU A 202 -9.86 -15.03 9.22
N ARG A 203 -10.95 -15.20 8.47
CA ARG A 203 -11.96 -14.17 8.25
C ARG A 203 -12.86 -14.07 9.48
N VAL A 204 -12.68 -13.02 10.28
CA VAL A 204 -13.61 -12.67 11.37
C VAL A 204 -14.23 -11.32 11.02
N GLY A 205 -15.53 -11.28 10.69
CA GLY A 205 -16.27 -10.02 10.50
C GLY A 205 -16.72 -9.64 9.08
N GLY A 206 -16.99 -10.60 8.20
CA GLY A 206 -17.61 -10.35 6.89
C GLY A 206 -16.68 -10.56 5.68
N GLN A 207 -17.23 -10.39 4.47
CA GLN A 207 -16.46 -10.59 3.23
C GLN A 207 -15.58 -9.36 2.95
N PHE A 208 -14.26 -9.54 2.99
CA PHE A 208 -13.32 -8.50 2.60
C PHE A 208 -13.49 -8.16 1.10
N PRO A 209 -13.73 -6.89 0.73
CA PRO A 209 -13.97 -6.46 -0.65
C PRO A 209 -12.66 -6.41 -1.46
N LYS A 210 -12.08 -7.59 -1.70
CA LYS A 210 -10.77 -7.76 -2.33
C LYS A 210 -10.67 -7.09 -3.71
N ALA A 211 -11.73 -7.17 -4.51
CA ALA A 211 -11.80 -6.56 -5.83
C ALA A 211 -11.64 -5.03 -5.78
N GLU A 212 -12.26 -4.37 -4.81
CA GLU A 212 -12.15 -2.92 -4.65
C GLU A 212 -10.74 -2.51 -4.25
N TYR A 213 -10.11 -3.22 -3.31
CA TYR A 213 -8.73 -2.93 -2.90
C TYR A 213 -7.70 -3.22 -4.01
N GLU A 214 -7.88 -4.30 -4.78
CA GLU A 214 -7.03 -4.59 -5.94
C GLU A 214 -7.19 -3.52 -7.04
N GLY A 215 -8.44 -3.07 -7.27
CA GLY A 215 -8.74 -1.94 -8.17
C GLY A 215 -8.08 -0.63 -7.74
N LEU A 216 -8.09 -0.34 -6.44
CA LEU A 216 -7.43 0.84 -5.86
C LEU A 216 -5.92 0.79 -6.02
N ILE A 217 -5.29 -0.34 -5.68
CA ILE A 217 -3.83 -0.53 -5.84
C ILE A 217 -3.43 -0.33 -7.31
N ALA A 218 -4.16 -0.94 -8.24
CA ALA A 218 -3.89 -0.82 -9.66
C ALA A 218 -4.07 0.61 -10.17
N SER A 219 -5.06 1.35 -9.66
CA SER A 219 -5.29 2.75 -10.01
C SER A 219 -4.18 3.67 -9.47
N CYS A 220 -3.75 3.47 -8.21
CA CYS A 220 -2.61 4.19 -7.64
C CYS A 220 -1.31 3.94 -8.42
N GLU A 221 -1.07 2.70 -8.84
CA GLU A 221 0.09 2.34 -9.66
C GLU A 221 0.08 3.05 -11.01
N ARG A 222 -1.06 3.02 -11.74
CA ARG A 222 -1.18 3.68 -13.03
C ARG A 222 -1.02 5.20 -12.91
N ILE A 223 -1.63 5.84 -11.91
CA ILE A 223 -1.46 7.28 -11.67
C ILE A 223 0.02 7.60 -11.38
N LEU A 224 0.71 6.78 -10.58
CA LEU A 224 2.14 6.96 -10.30
C LEU A 224 2.97 6.85 -11.58
N GLN A 225 2.70 5.87 -12.43
CA GLN A 225 3.38 5.66 -13.71
C GLN A 225 3.12 6.82 -14.70
N TYR A 226 1.88 7.26 -14.87
CA TYR A 226 1.54 8.39 -15.74
C TYR A 226 2.16 9.70 -15.24
N THR A 227 2.17 9.91 -13.92
CA THR A 227 2.80 11.10 -13.32
C THR A 227 4.32 11.06 -13.50
N ALA A 228 4.96 9.88 -13.37
CA ALA A 228 6.39 9.73 -13.64
C ALA A 228 6.71 9.95 -15.14
N LEU A 229 5.87 9.44 -16.04
CA LEU A 229 6.01 9.65 -17.48
C LEU A 229 5.87 11.13 -17.86
N MET A 230 4.92 11.84 -17.25
CA MET A 230 4.77 13.30 -17.38
C MET A 230 6.02 14.05 -16.92
N ALA A 231 6.64 13.61 -15.82
CA ALA A 231 7.90 14.19 -15.32
C ALA A 231 9.10 13.93 -16.24
N HIS A 232 9.12 12.79 -16.94
CA HIS A 232 10.16 12.45 -17.90
C HIS A 232 9.98 13.21 -19.21
N ALA A 233 8.77 13.20 -19.78
CA ALA A 233 8.44 13.92 -21.02
C ALA A 233 8.71 15.43 -20.90
N SER A 234 8.45 16.01 -19.73
CA SER A 234 8.71 17.45 -19.53
C SER A 234 10.19 17.83 -19.52
N SER A 235 11.13 16.88 -19.42
CA SER A 235 12.56 17.19 -19.50
C SER A 235 12.96 17.80 -20.85
N THR A 236 12.24 17.46 -21.92
CA THR A 236 12.41 18.03 -23.26
C THR A 236 12.27 19.55 -23.27
N PHE A 237 11.32 20.10 -22.51
CA PHE A 237 11.12 21.56 -22.40
C PHE A 237 12.32 22.26 -21.74
N SER A 238 12.97 21.62 -20.75
CA SER A 238 14.17 22.16 -20.09
C SER A 238 15.40 22.15 -21.00
N LEU A 239 15.54 21.10 -21.83
CA LEU A 239 16.64 20.99 -22.78
C LEU A 239 16.54 22.04 -23.88
N HIS A 240 15.34 22.28 -24.40
CA HIS A 240 15.12 23.25 -25.45
C HIS A 240 15.33 24.70 -24.97
N ASN A 241 14.85 25.04 -23.76
CA ASN A 241 15.13 26.33 -23.12
C ASN A 241 16.62 26.60 -22.86
N ARG A 242 17.48 25.58 -22.83
CA ARG A 242 18.94 25.74 -22.65
C ARG A 242 19.70 25.84 -23.98
N ALA A 243 19.10 25.37 -25.08
CA ALA A 243 19.70 25.38 -26.41
C ALA A 243 19.47 26.73 -27.12
N ASP A 244 18.31 27.36 -26.92
CA ASP A 244 17.97 28.66 -27.49
C ASP A 244 18.46 29.82 -26.60
N GLY A 245 19.71 30.24 -26.82
CA GLY A 245 20.25 31.50 -26.29
C GLY A 245 20.01 32.71 -27.19
N VAL A 246 19.36 32.55 -28.35
CA VAL A 246 19.17 33.60 -29.36
C VAL A 246 17.79 33.44 -30.03
N ASP A 247 16.90 34.37 -29.70
CA ASP A 247 15.74 34.87 -30.48
C ASP A 247 15.09 33.94 -31.53
N THR A 248 13.96 33.31 -31.15
CA THR A 248 12.62 33.52 -31.76
C THR A 248 11.60 32.70 -30.94
N GLU A 249 10.92 33.34 -29.98
CA GLU A 249 9.80 32.71 -29.27
C GLU A 249 8.64 32.50 -30.27
N SER A 250 8.48 31.26 -30.77
CA SER A 250 7.41 30.93 -31.71
C SER A 250 6.05 31.30 -31.11
N GLN A 251 5.09 31.71 -31.94
CA GLN A 251 3.73 32.04 -31.48
C GLN A 251 3.13 30.86 -30.71
N TYR A 252 3.35 29.64 -31.23
CA TYR A 252 3.02 28.37 -30.58
C TYR A 252 3.52 28.27 -29.12
N ARG A 253 4.77 28.66 -28.82
CA ARG A 253 5.32 28.61 -27.45
C ARG A 253 4.65 29.59 -26.50
N ARG A 254 4.26 30.77 -26.99
CA ARG A 254 3.55 31.78 -26.18
C ARG A 254 2.13 31.31 -25.85
N ASP A 255 1.41 30.82 -26.85
CA ASP A 255 0.05 30.30 -26.70
C ASP A 255 0.04 29.07 -25.78
N PHE A 256 1.07 28.23 -25.88
CA PHE A 256 1.28 27.09 -25.00
C PHE A 256 1.56 27.50 -23.55
N ARG A 257 2.41 28.52 -23.33
CA ARG A 257 2.69 29.03 -21.98
C ARG A 257 1.43 29.61 -21.34
N GLU A 258 0.61 30.32 -22.11
CA GLU A 258 -0.68 30.84 -21.65
C GLU A 258 -1.66 29.72 -21.28
N LEU A 259 -1.73 28.66 -22.09
CA LEU A 259 -2.56 27.48 -21.81
C LEU A 259 -2.12 26.78 -20.50
N MET A 260 -0.82 26.57 -20.32
CA MET A 260 -0.29 25.94 -19.11
C MET A 260 -0.54 26.78 -17.86
N ALA A 261 -0.51 28.12 -17.98
CA ALA A 261 -0.90 29.00 -16.87
C ALA A 261 -2.37 28.81 -16.46
N LYS A 262 -3.29 28.71 -17.44
CA LYS A 262 -4.73 28.46 -17.19
C LYS A 262 -5.01 27.06 -16.61
N THR A 263 -4.17 26.08 -16.94
CA THR A 263 -4.33 24.68 -16.53
C THR A 263 -4.04 24.43 -15.04
N SER A 264 -3.33 25.34 -14.38
CA SER A 264 -2.96 25.23 -12.96
C SER A 264 -4.15 24.94 -12.03
N ASN A 265 -5.34 25.50 -12.30
CA ASN A 265 -6.53 25.29 -11.47
C ASN A 265 -6.99 23.82 -11.45
N THR A 266 -6.87 23.12 -12.58
CA THR A 266 -7.25 21.70 -12.71
C THR A 266 -6.34 20.80 -11.86
N SER A 267 -5.05 21.10 -11.82
CA SER A 267 -4.08 20.32 -11.04
C SER A 267 -4.23 20.49 -9.53
N HIS A 268 -4.66 21.67 -9.08
CA HIS A 268 -5.03 21.88 -7.68
C HIS A 268 -6.27 21.04 -7.32
N ARG A 269 -7.27 20.95 -8.21
CA ARG A 269 -8.44 20.09 -7.99
C ARG A 269 -8.07 18.61 -7.88
N ILE A 270 -7.18 18.10 -8.73
CA ILE A 270 -6.69 16.70 -8.67
C ILE A 270 -5.95 16.44 -7.36
N THR A 271 -5.04 17.34 -6.97
CA THR A 271 -4.27 17.22 -5.74
C THR A 271 -5.18 17.20 -4.52
N SER A 272 -6.13 18.12 -4.44
CA SER A 272 -7.13 18.18 -3.37
C SER A 272 -8.00 16.93 -3.33
N LEU A 273 -8.44 16.42 -4.49
CA LEU A 273 -9.24 15.20 -4.55
C LEU A 273 -8.44 14.00 -4.02
N LEU A 274 -7.20 13.81 -4.46
CA LEU A 274 -6.33 12.75 -3.95
C LEU A 274 -6.08 12.88 -2.43
N ALA A 275 -5.90 14.11 -1.93
CA ALA A 275 -5.74 14.38 -0.50
C ALA A 275 -7.02 14.04 0.30
N LEU A 276 -8.21 14.38 -0.24
CA LEU A 276 -9.50 14.04 0.36
C LEU A 276 -9.73 12.53 0.39
N LEU A 277 -9.48 11.84 -0.73
CA LEU A 277 -9.55 10.37 -0.78
C LEU A 277 -8.57 9.72 0.21
N SER A 278 -7.37 10.29 0.35
CA SER A 278 -6.40 9.88 1.37
C SER A 278 -6.97 9.99 2.78
N SER A 279 -7.60 11.11 3.14
CA SER A 279 -8.20 11.28 4.47
C SER A 279 -9.38 10.33 4.70
N SER A 280 -10.28 10.18 3.72
CA SER A 280 -11.41 9.27 3.81
C SER A 280 -10.96 7.82 3.97
N MET A 281 -9.93 7.40 3.23
CA MET A 281 -9.35 6.08 3.41
C MET A 281 -8.67 5.95 4.78
N SER A 282 -7.77 6.85 5.16
CA SER A 282 -6.99 6.73 6.40
C SER A 282 -7.86 6.67 7.67
N TYR A 283 -8.93 7.47 7.71
CA TYR A 283 -9.80 7.59 8.89
C TYR A 283 -11.11 6.80 8.76
N GLY A 284 -11.37 6.15 7.61
CA GLY A 284 -12.63 5.45 7.36
C GLY A 284 -13.85 6.39 7.38
N GLN A 285 -13.65 7.67 7.05
CA GLN A 285 -14.72 8.66 7.01
C GLN A 285 -15.40 8.67 5.65
N PRO A 286 -16.74 8.65 5.60
CA PRO A 286 -17.49 8.67 4.35
C PRO A 286 -17.12 9.92 3.54
N LEU A 287 -17.17 9.78 2.22
CA LEU A 287 -16.83 10.87 1.33
C LEU A 287 -17.80 12.05 1.54
N PRO A 288 -17.29 13.29 1.59
CA PRO A 288 -18.14 14.47 1.50
C PRO A 288 -19.12 14.41 0.32
N PRO A 289 -20.31 15.00 0.47
CA PRO A 289 -21.28 15.08 -0.62
C PRO A 289 -20.72 15.95 -1.75
N TYR A 290 -21.17 15.69 -2.97
CA TYR A 290 -20.90 16.55 -4.15
C TYR A 290 -19.42 16.65 -4.56
N ILE A 291 -18.61 15.60 -4.31
CA ILE A 291 -17.26 15.54 -4.88
C ILE A 291 -17.35 15.40 -6.39
N GLU A 292 -17.19 16.52 -7.09
CA GLU A 292 -17.03 16.54 -8.53
C GLU A 292 -15.61 16.14 -8.91
N THR A 293 -15.50 15.14 -9.77
CA THR A 293 -14.24 14.84 -10.44
C THR A 293 -13.92 15.91 -11.50
N PRO A 294 -12.64 16.27 -11.69
CA PRO A 294 -12.25 17.23 -12.71
C PRO A 294 -12.67 16.74 -14.10
N LYS A 295 -13.54 17.49 -14.78
CA LYS A 295 -14.07 17.10 -16.09
C LYS A 295 -12.93 17.06 -17.13
N PRO A 296 -12.68 15.91 -17.80
CA PRO A 296 -11.61 15.76 -18.80
C PRO A 296 -11.72 16.77 -19.96
N PHE A 297 -12.93 17.21 -20.27
CA PHE A 297 -13.23 18.05 -21.43
C PHE A 297 -12.98 19.54 -21.21
N GLU A 298 -12.84 20.02 -19.97
CA GLU A 298 -12.55 21.44 -19.72
C GLU A 298 -11.18 21.84 -20.27
N PHE A 299 -10.19 20.95 -20.18
CA PHE A 299 -8.87 21.18 -20.71
C PHE A 299 -8.86 21.23 -22.25
N VAL A 300 -9.49 20.25 -22.91
CA VAL A 300 -9.58 20.19 -24.39
C VAL A 300 -10.38 21.38 -24.92
N LYS A 301 -11.42 21.80 -24.20
CA LYS A 301 -12.19 23.00 -24.53
C LYS A 301 -11.34 24.25 -24.38
N SER A 302 -10.57 24.37 -23.29
CA SER A 302 -9.64 25.50 -23.07
C SER A 302 -8.56 25.56 -24.15
N LEU A 303 -8.03 24.41 -24.58
CA LEU A 303 -7.14 24.27 -25.72
C LEU A 303 -7.75 24.82 -27.00
N ASN A 304 -8.93 24.32 -27.38
CA ASN A 304 -9.65 24.75 -28.59
C ASN A 304 -10.05 26.23 -28.57
N THR A 305 -10.14 26.86 -27.38
CA THR A 305 -10.48 28.28 -27.25
C THR A 305 -9.27 29.19 -27.47
N ILE A 306 -8.07 28.70 -27.17
CA ILE A 306 -6.82 29.48 -27.28
C ILE A 306 -6.24 29.31 -28.67
N ASP A 307 -6.05 28.07 -29.14
CA ASP A 307 -5.64 27.78 -30.50
C ASP A 307 -6.05 26.35 -30.91
N PRO A 308 -6.98 26.19 -31.87
CA PRO A 308 -7.41 24.87 -32.36
C PRO A 308 -6.29 24.12 -33.11
N ASP A 309 -5.24 24.81 -33.57
CA ASP A 309 -4.11 24.23 -34.31
C ASP A 309 -2.91 23.88 -33.41
N VAL A 310 -2.96 24.10 -32.09
CA VAL A 310 -1.87 23.69 -31.15
C VAL A 310 -1.60 22.18 -31.20
N LEU A 311 -2.63 21.36 -31.42
CA LEU A 311 -2.47 19.90 -31.61
C LEU A 311 -2.45 19.49 -33.09
N SER A 312 -2.30 20.43 -34.01
CA SER A 312 -2.26 20.15 -35.44
C SER A 312 -0.98 19.43 -35.82
N ILE A 313 -1.09 18.48 -36.77
CA ILE A 313 0.04 17.72 -37.34
C ILE A 313 1.10 18.66 -37.93
N ARG A 314 0.74 19.91 -38.24
CA ARG A 314 1.66 20.95 -38.74
C ARG A 314 2.81 21.25 -37.78
N HIS A 315 2.60 21.09 -36.47
CA HIS A 315 3.60 21.35 -35.44
C HIS A 315 4.39 20.09 -35.05
N ILE A 316 4.23 18.96 -35.76
CA ILE A 316 4.91 17.68 -35.45
C ILE A 316 6.44 17.78 -35.54
N ALA A 317 6.97 18.75 -36.29
CA ALA A 317 8.39 18.99 -36.42
C ALA A 317 9.00 19.62 -35.15
N GLU A 318 8.18 20.20 -34.27
CA GLU A 318 8.66 20.77 -33.02
C GLU A 318 8.91 19.67 -31.97
N PRO A 319 10.11 19.61 -31.36
CA PRO A 319 10.41 18.59 -30.34
C PRO A 319 9.49 18.71 -29.11
N GLU A 320 9.00 19.92 -28.82
CA GLU A 320 8.08 20.23 -27.72
C GLU A 320 6.67 19.65 -27.94
N TYR A 321 6.25 19.46 -29.20
CA TYR A 321 4.94 18.87 -29.53
C TYR A 321 4.81 17.45 -29.00
N SER A 322 5.86 16.63 -29.16
CA SER A 322 5.88 15.24 -28.69
C SER A 322 5.78 15.14 -27.16
N ALA A 323 6.51 16.00 -26.44
CA ALA A 323 6.47 16.09 -25.00
C ALA A 323 5.09 16.53 -24.50
N PHE A 324 4.49 17.51 -25.18
CA PHE A 324 3.15 18.00 -24.88
C PHE A 324 2.08 16.93 -25.06
N ALA A 325 2.09 16.21 -26.19
CA ALA A 325 1.14 15.14 -26.46
C ALA A 325 1.19 14.06 -25.36
N VAL A 326 2.38 13.69 -24.91
CA VAL A 326 2.56 12.72 -23.80
C VAL A 326 2.01 13.27 -22.49
N VAL A 327 2.37 14.51 -22.11
CA VAL A 327 1.84 15.16 -20.89
C VAL A 327 0.32 15.19 -20.92
N GLN A 328 -0.26 15.46 -22.08
CA GLN A 328 -1.70 15.57 -22.25
C GLN A 328 -2.42 14.22 -22.15
N VAL A 329 -1.91 13.20 -22.84
CA VAL A 329 -2.45 11.83 -22.75
C VAL A 329 -2.34 11.31 -21.31
N CYS A 330 -1.20 11.54 -20.64
CA CYS A 330 -1.02 11.20 -19.24
C CYS A 330 -2.02 11.92 -18.33
N SER A 331 -2.26 13.22 -18.56
CA SER A 331 -3.23 14.00 -17.79
C SER A 331 -4.65 13.43 -17.92
N GLN A 332 -5.09 13.12 -19.15
CA GLN A 332 -6.38 12.47 -19.39
C GLN A 332 -6.48 11.08 -18.75
N ALA A 333 -5.41 10.28 -18.83
CA ALA A 333 -5.36 8.97 -18.21
C ALA A 333 -5.44 9.05 -16.67
N ILE A 334 -4.76 10.03 -16.07
CA ILE A 334 -4.84 10.32 -14.63
C ILE A 334 -6.27 10.69 -14.23
N HIS A 335 -6.96 11.54 -15.00
CA HIS A 335 -8.36 11.87 -14.74
C HIS A 335 -9.28 10.64 -14.78
N ALA A 336 -9.10 9.78 -15.79
CA ALA A 336 -9.90 8.56 -15.91
C ALA A 336 -9.65 7.58 -14.74
N ASP A 337 -8.40 7.43 -14.30
CA ASP A 337 -8.08 6.61 -13.13
C ASP A 337 -8.51 7.26 -11.81
N LEU A 338 -8.58 8.59 -11.74
CA LEU A 338 -9.11 9.31 -10.57
C LEU A 338 -10.60 9.05 -10.37
N GLU A 339 -11.39 8.96 -11.45
CA GLU A 339 -12.80 8.57 -11.38
C GLU A 339 -12.96 7.12 -10.89
N ARG A 340 -12.16 6.19 -11.43
CA ARG A 340 -12.16 4.79 -10.97
C ARG A 340 -11.80 4.70 -9.49
N LEU A 341 -10.76 5.43 -9.07
CA LEU A 341 -10.30 5.50 -7.70
C LEU A 341 -11.43 6.02 -6.78
N ARG A 342 -12.10 7.11 -7.15
CA ARG A 342 -13.27 7.63 -6.43
C ARG A 342 -14.37 6.58 -6.33
N GLY A 343 -14.70 5.88 -7.42
CA GLY A 343 -15.71 4.83 -7.43
C GLY A 343 -15.40 3.71 -6.42
N HIS A 344 -14.16 3.23 -6.40
CA HIS A 344 -13.73 2.22 -5.43
C HIS A 344 -13.75 2.74 -3.98
N VAL A 345 -13.31 3.99 -3.73
CA VAL A 345 -13.38 4.58 -2.38
C VAL A 345 -14.83 4.76 -1.93
N LYS A 346 -15.73 5.19 -2.83
CA LYS A 346 -17.16 5.31 -2.57
C LYS A 346 -17.78 3.96 -2.20
N ASN A 347 -17.41 2.89 -2.90
CA ASN A 347 -17.87 1.54 -2.56
C ASN A 347 -17.36 1.05 -1.20
N LEU A 348 -16.18 1.48 -0.77
CA LEU A 348 -15.56 1.07 0.48
C LEU A 348 -16.02 1.85 1.71
N VAL A 349 -16.20 3.17 1.59
CA VAL A 349 -16.42 4.08 2.73
C VAL A 349 -17.82 4.73 2.69
N GLY A 350 -18.53 4.64 1.57
CA GLY A 350 -19.79 5.32 1.35
C GLY A 350 -19.62 6.81 1.03
N GLU A 351 -20.74 7.46 0.73
CA GLU A 351 -20.84 8.90 0.51
C GLU A 351 -21.87 9.45 1.51
N LEU A 352 -21.56 10.62 2.09
CA LEU A 352 -22.52 11.35 2.90
C LEU A 352 -23.61 11.91 1.99
N ASP A 353 -24.87 11.55 2.23
CA ASP A 353 -26.02 12.15 1.55
C ASP A 353 -26.69 13.17 2.47
N PHE A 354 -26.71 14.43 2.06
CA PHE A 354 -27.38 15.52 2.76
C PHE A 354 -28.67 15.97 2.04
N SER A 355 -29.20 15.19 1.09
CA SER A 355 -30.43 15.52 0.37
C SER A 355 -31.67 15.41 1.27
N PHE A 356 -32.02 16.52 1.93
CA PHE A 356 -33.23 16.60 2.73
C PHE A 356 -34.47 16.71 1.84
N HIS A 357 -35.23 15.62 1.71
CA HIS A 357 -36.56 15.64 1.11
C HIS A 357 -37.59 15.91 2.21
N ALA A 358 -38.07 17.16 2.32
CA ALA A 358 -39.18 17.47 3.21
C ALA A 358 -40.43 16.76 2.70
N THR A 359 -40.81 15.63 3.32
CA THR A 359 -42.11 15.00 3.08
C THR A 359 -43.20 16.01 3.40
N LYS A 360 -43.87 16.52 2.36
CA LYS A 360 -45.06 17.35 2.49
C LYS A 360 -46.11 16.51 3.21
N SER A 361 -46.33 16.78 4.50
CA SER A 361 -47.44 16.24 5.27
C SER A 361 -48.72 16.51 4.49
N MET A 362 -49.30 15.47 3.88
CA MET A 362 -50.61 15.56 3.25
C MET A 362 -51.64 15.82 4.34
N ARG A 363 -51.96 17.09 4.52
CA ARG A 363 -53.07 17.57 5.33
C ARG A 363 -54.04 18.24 4.37
N GLU A 364 -54.84 17.41 3.72
CA GLU A 364 -56.12 17.83 3.14
C GLU A 364 -57.20 16.95 3.76
N GLY A 365 -57.74 17.46 4.86
CA GLY A 365 -59.13 17.16 5.18
C GLY A 365 -59.99 17.96 4.21
N SER A 366 -60.85 17.27 3.48
CA SER A 366 -62.09 17.87 2.97
C SER A 366 -63.21 16.95 3.42
N ASP A 367 -63.84 17.35 4.52
CA ASP A 367 -65.17 16.91 4.87
C ASP A 367 -66.13 17.42 3.78
N THR A 368 -66.87 16.52 3.15
CA THR A 368 -68.20 16.86 2.63
C THR A 368 -69.08 15.63 2.74
N ALA A 369 -69.95 15.66 3.75
CA ALA A 369 -71.07 14.74 3.91
C ALA A 369 -72.32 15.33 3.25
N SER A 370 -73.00 14.52 2.43
CA SER A 370 -74.43 14.54 2.02
C SER A 370 -74.52 13.69 0.74
N ASP A 371 -75.47 12.82 0.47
CA ASP A 371 -76.70 12.37 1.12
C ASP A 371 -77.07 11.00 0.48
N MET A 372 -77.96 10.26 1.13
CA MET A 372 -78.39 8.88 0.87
C MET A 372 -78.91 8.60 -0.55
N THR A 373 -78.78 7.34 -1.00
CA THR A 373 -79.93 6.52 -1.46
C THR A 373 -79.56 5.03 -1.61
N ASP A 374 -80.47 4.19 -1.12
CA ASP A 374 -80.57 2.73 -1.21
C ASP A 374 -80.32 2.15 -2.62
N GLU A 375 -79.69 0.96 -2.70
CA GLU A 375 -80.41 -0.23 -3.22
C GLU A 375 -79.70 -1.57 -2.94
N LYS A 376 -80.54 -2.53 -2.54
CA LYS A 376 -80.32 -3.96 -2.29
C LYS A 376 -79.60 -4.73 -3.40
N GLY A 377 -78.86 -5.77 -3.01
CA GLY A 377 -78.61 -6.95 -3.86
C GLY A 377 -77.76 -8.02 -3.15
N LYS A 378 -78.35 -9.18 -2.90
CA LYS A 378 -77.84 -10.32 -2.12
C LYS A 378 -77.47 -11.48 -3.07
N ALA A 379 -76.68 -12.43 -2.55
CA ALA A 379 -76.51 -13.84 -2.97
C ALA A 379 -75.56 -14.08 -4.16
N ASP A 380 -74.61 -15.04 -4.13
CA ASP A 380 -74.36 -16.20 -3.25
C ASP A 380 -72.87 -16.36 -2.92
#